data_AF-A0A3E0PTN9-F1
#
_entry.id   AF-A0A3E0PTN9-F1
#
_cell.length_a   1.000
_cell.length_b   1.000
_cell.length_c   1.000
_cell.angle_alpha   90.00
_cell.angle_beta   90.00
_cell.angle_gamma   90.00
#
_symmetry.space_group_name_H-M   'P 1'
#
loop_
_entity.id
_entity.type
_entity.pdbx_description
1 polymer ?
#
loop_
_entity_poly.entity_id
_entity_poly.type
_entity_poly.pdbx_seq_one_letter_code
_entity_poly.pdbx_strand_id
1 'polypeptide(L)'
;MRKFVALARVSSREQEREGFSLDVQVDVLRQYAERREGEIVKLFRVAETATKRDERKTFRELIEYVRANSRKLDGLLVYKLDRATRNLQDYALLEEVESDYGVPLIAVSQPTDNTPSGRLQRRIQASFAAYQTEQQGQDVREGLERRVKNGWFVTVAPFGYRNVRVDGRSTVEIDPDHGPKVQRIFDLYAYHGHTLDSLRDTLFAEGVIYKPSQPRFTRSHLHSILNHRAYSGDVPYHGDWLPGQHEPLIDRGTWQRVQTMLNQHVYRSHELPFAGELTECGHCGHPITGEAKTKRTKNGEKTYTYYRCARYNVDGHPRIRLPERELDEQMLTLLGQLRIEDDRFRQWFTNVLRARAKDDQQATRDRIDALNEQLRRVRQQLDRLIDLRVSDEIDEGTFSRKQTELRDQEAELRLQIEPSDKGRHELADLAVKAFELSQSLAEKWLDADHAVKRQILEIVCLNFRLDGASLVPEWRKPFDVLAEKPSVSSSRGDRI
;
A
#
# COMPACT_ATOMS: atom_id res chain seq x y z
N MET A 1 -14.74 39.24 -53.30
CA MET A 1 -14.74 39.30 -51.82
C MET A 1 -13.92 38.12 -51.32
N ARG A 2 -12.92 38.37 -50.45
CA ARG A 2 -12.05 37.30 -49.93
C ARG A 2 -12.83 36.40 -48.97
N LYS A 3 -12.49 35.12 -48.92
CA LYS A 3 -13.17 34.11 -48.11
C LYS A 3 -12.20 33.46 -47.13
N PHE A 4 -12.49 33.60 -45.85
CA PHE A 4 -11.65 33.07 -44.79
C PHE A 4 -12.37 31.98 -43.98
N VAL A 5 -11.62 30.98 -43.52
CA VAL A 5 -12.06 30.10 -42.43
C VAL A 5 -11.37 30.57 -41.16
N ALA A 6 -12.03 30.45 -40.01
CA ALA A 6 -11.45 30.88 -38.74
C ALA A 6 -11.58 29.81 -37.65
N LEU A 7 -10.57 29.73 -36.78
CA LEU A 7 -10.58 28.92 -35.55
C LEU A 7 -10.38 29.82 -34.33
N ALA A 8 -11.30 29.74 -33.37
CA ALA A 8 -11.21 30.35 -32.05
C ALA A 8 -11.25 29.29 -30.96
N ARG A 9 -10.32 29.36 -30.00
CA ARG A 9 -10.15 28.33 -28.97
C ARG A 9 -9.66 28.92 -27.64
N VAL A 10 -10.21 28.43 -26.54
CA VAL A 10 -9.78 28.76 -25.17
C VAL A 10 -9.49 27.46 -24.43
N SER A 11 -8.31 27.37 -23.80
CA SER A 11 -7.80 26.13 -23.19
C SER A 11 -7.68 26.20 -21.66
N SER A 12 -7.87 27.36 -21.01
CA SER A 12 -7.91 27.47 -19.55
C SER A 12 -8.81 28.61 -19.04
N ARG A 13 -9.32 28.48 -17.80
CA ARG A 13 -10.12 29.53 -17.11
C ARG A 13 -9.31 30.79 -16.78
N GLU A 14 -7.98 30.70 -16.71
CA GLU A 14 -7.11 31.87 -16.54
C GLU A 14 -7.09 32.76 -17.78
N GLN A 15 -7.16 32.17 -18.98
CA GLN A 15 -7.17 32.92 -20.24
C GLN A 15 -8.44 33.78 -20.40
N GLU A 16 -9.60 33.34 -19.90
CA GLU A 16 -10.82 34.16 -19.85
C GLU A 16 -10.69 35.35 -18.89
N ARG A 17 -10.02 35.15 -17.73
CA ARG A 17 -9.81 36.20 -16.72
C ARG A 17 -8.80 37.26 -17.16
N GLU A 18 -7.83 36.89 -17.99
CA GLU A 18 -6.86 37.81 -18.61
C GLU A 18 -7.45 38.62 -19.78
N GLY A 19 -8.76 38.52 -20.05
CA GLY A 19 -9.45 39.29 -21.08
C GLY A 19 -9.39 38.67 -22.49
N PHE A 20 -9.02 37.40 -22.61
CA PHE A 20 -8.92 36.67 -23.88
C PHE A 20 -10.04 35.65 -24.09
N SER A 21 -11.29 36.06 -23.84
CA SER A 21 -12.45 35.21 -24.07
C SER A 21 -12.57 34.80 -25.54
N LEU A 22 -13.36 33.74 -25.80
CA LEU A 22 -13.67 33.30 -27.15
C LEU A 22 -14.23 34.43 -28.02
N ASP A 23 -15.08 35.29 -27.44
CA ASP A 23 -15.71 36.38 -28.18
C ASP A 23 -14.68 37.44 -28.61
N VAL A 24 -13.72 37.78 -27.73
CA VAL A 24 -12.62 38.69 -28.09
C VAL A 24 -11.78 38.12 -29.24
N GLN A 25 -11.51 36.81 -29.24
CA GLN A 25 -10.79 36.18 -30.35
C GLN A 25 -11.60 36.26 -31.65
N VAL A 26 -12.89 35.96 -31.60
CA VAL A 26 -13.79 35.99 -32.77
C VAL A 26 -13.88 37.40 -33.34
N ASP A 27 -13.98 38.42 -32.50
CA ASP A 27 -14.07 39.81 -32.94
C ASP A 27 -12.78 40.26 -33.62
N VAL A 28 -11.61 39.90 -33.08
CA VAL A 28 -10.32 40.18 -33.71
C VAL A 28 -10.18 39.48 -35.08
N LEU A 29 -10.67 38.25 -35.20
CA LEU A 29 -10.66 37.49 -36.45
C LEU A 29 -11.59 38.13 -37.49
N ARG A 30 -12.79 38.57 -37.08
CA ARG A 30 -13.76 39.27 -37.95
C ARG A 30 -13.22 40.61 -38.44
N GLN A 31 -12.69 41.44 -37.54
CA GLN A 31 -12.06 42.71 -37.89
C GLN A 31 -10.88 42.54 -38.84
N TYR A 32 -10.13 41.43 -38.75
CA TYR A 32 -9.09 41.12 -39.72
C TYR A 32 -9.67 40.81 -41.11
N ALA A 33 -10.71 39.99 -41.19
CA ALA A 33 -11.38 39.64 -42.45
C ALA A 33 -11.98 40.88 -43.13
N GLU A 34 -12.68 41.73 -42.37
CA GLU A 34 -13.30 42.97 -42.85
C GLU A 34 -12.27 43.95 -43.43
N ARG A 35 -11.15 44.17 -42.72
CA ARG A 35 -10.03 45.02 -43.19
C ARG A 35 -9.37 44.50 -44.48
N ARG A 36 -9.57 43.23 -44.82
CA ARG A 36 -9.09 42.59 -46.05
C ARG A 36 -10.16 42.48 -47.12
N GLU A 37 -11.28 43.20 -46.98
CA GLU A 37 -12.42 43.15 -47.90
C GLU A 37 -12.93 41.72 -48.12
N GLY A 38 -13.00 40.97 -47.01
CA GLY A 38 -13.42 39.58 -47.00
C GLY A 38 -14.37 39.23 -45.87
N GLU A 39 -14.86 37.99 -45.90
CA GLU A 39 -15.78 37.43 -44.90
C GLU A 39 -15.24 36.13 -44.31
N ILE A 40 -15.70 35.77 -43.11
CA ILE A 40 -15.46 34.45 -42.52
C ILE A 40 -16.60 33.52 -42.95
N VAL A 41 -16.33 32.62 -43.89
CA VAL A 41 -17.34 31.68 -44.43
C VAL A 41 -17.69 30.56 -43.47
N LYS A 42 -16.76 30.22 -42.56
CA LYS A 42 -16.99 29.25 -41.49
C LYS A 42 -16.10 29.53 -40.29
N LEU A 43 -16.69 29.54 -39.10
CA LEU A 43 -16.01 29.74 -37.82
C LEU A 43 -16.11 28.46 -36.98
N PHE A 44 -14.98 27.91 -36.60
CA PHE A 44 -14.87 26.80 -35.67
C PHE A 44 -14.56 27.32 -34.28
N ARG A 45 -15.32 26.87 -33.27
CA ARG A 45 -15.19 27.31 -31.88
C ARG A 45 -14.89 26.13 -30.98
N VAL A 46 -13.94 26.30 -30.09
CA VAL A 46 -13.58 25.31 -29.07
C VAL A 46 -13.61 25.99 -27.70
N ALA A 47 -14.67 25.72 -26.94
CA ALA A 47 -14.84 26.24 -25.57
C ALA A 47 -14.05 25.43 -24.55
N GLU A 48 -13.78 26.03 -23.39
CA GLU A 48 -13.09 25.39 -22.27
C GLU A 48 -13.83 24.14 -21.76
N THR A 49 -15.17 24.17 -21.77
CA THR A 49 -16.01 23.03 -21.36
C THR A 49 -15.98 21.86 -22.34
N ALA A 50 -15.35 22.01 -23.51
CA ALA A 50 -15.27 20.95 -24.49
C ALA A 50 -14.35 19.83 -23.99
N THR A 51 -14.79 18.58 -24.09
CA THR A 51 -13.93 17.47 -23.71
C THR A 51 -12.76 17.35 -24.69
N LYS A 52 -11.65 16.72 -24.29
CA LYS A 52 -10.51 16.44 -25.20
C LYS A 52 -10.93 15.79 -26.51
N ARG A 53 -12.01 14.99 -26.49
CA ARG A 53 -12.58 14.33 -27.67
C ARG A 53 -13.29 15.32 -28.59
N ASP A 54 -14.06 16.25 -28.02
CA ASP A 54 -14.81 17.26 -28.76
C ASP A 54 -13.87 18.23 -29.47
N GLU A 55 -12.83 18.72 -28.79
CA GLU A 55 -11.86 19.62 -29.42
C GLU A 55 -11.14 18.95 -30.61
N ARG A 56 -10.73 17.69 -30.45
CA ARG A 56 -10.11 16.90 -31.53
C ARG A 56 -11.06 16.64 -32.69
N LYS A 57 -12.37 16.59 -32.43
CA LYS A 57 -13.38 16.44 -33.47
C LYS A 57 -13.51 17.77 -34.24
N THR A 58 -13.68 18.89 -33.55
CA THR A 58 -13.77 20.23 -34.17
C THR A 58 -12.53 20.58 -34.98
N PHE A 59 -11.33 20.26 -34.47
CA PHE A 59 -10.08 20.50 -35.21
C PHE A 59 -9.98 19.64 -36.47
N ARG A 60 -10.41 18.37 -36.44
CA ARG A 60 -10.48 17.54 -37.64
C ARG A 60 -11.49 18.06 -38.65
N GLU A 61 -12.67 18.45 -38.20
CA GLU A 61 -13.70 19.06 -39.06
C GLU A 61 -13.20 20.35 -39.72
N LEU A 62 -12.38 21.15 -39.03
CA LEU A 62 -11.70 22.31 -39.60
C LEU A 62 -10.77 21.90 -40.74
N ILE A 63 -9.84 20.97 -40.48
CA ILE A 63 -8.86 20.52 -41.49
C ILE A 63 -9.57 19.91 -42.70
N GLU A 64 -10.55 19.03 -42.49
CA GLU A 64 -11.34 18.42 -43.57
C GLU A 64 -12.10 19.47 -44.38
N TYR A 65 -12.71 20.46 -43.72
CA TYR A 65 -13.40 21.54 -44.41
C TYR A 65 -12.46 22.38 -45.26
N VAL A 66 -11.28 22.73 -44.74
CA VAL A 66 -10.29 23.52 -45.49
C VAL A 66 -9.75 22.72 -46.68
N ARG A 67 -9.42 21.44 -46.50
CA ARG A 67 -8.98 20.56 -47.59
C ARG A 67 -10.03 20.44 -48.70
N ALA A 68 -11.30 20.27 -48.34
CA ALA A 68 -12.39 20.14 -49.31
C ALA A 68 -12.72 21.44 -50.07
N ASN A 69 -12.38 22.60 -49.50
CA ASN A 69 -12.75 23.91 -50.04
C ASN A 69 -11.55 24.78 -50.43
N SER A 70 -10.33 24.23 -50.47
CA SER A 70 -9.08 25.00 -50.59
C SER A 70 -9.07 26.03 -51.72
N ARG A 71 -9.56 25.66 -52.92
CA ARG A 71 -9.65 26.55 -54.09
C ARG A 71 -10.58 27.76 -53.93
N LYS A 72 -11.42 27.78 -52.90
CA LYS A 72 -12.42 28.83 -52.62
C LYS A 72 -12.04 29.67 -51.40
N LEU A 73 -10.89 29.41 -50.78
CA LEU A 73 -10.46 30.03 -49.53
C LEU A 73 -9.19 30.84 -49.76
N ASP A 74 -9.17 32.06 -49.23
CA ASP A 74 -8.04 32.99 -49.26
C ASP A 74 -7.14 32.88 -48.01
N GLY A 75 -7.58 32.13 -46.98
CA GLY A 75 -6.76 31.85 -45.81
C GLY A 75 -7.50 31.22 -44.64
N LEU A 76 -6.72 30.65 -43.72
CA LEU A 76 -7.14 30.14 -42.42
C LEU A 76 -6.68 31.11 -41.33
N LEU A 77 -7.63 31.77 -40.68
CA LEU A 77 -7.40 32.72 -39.61
C LEU A 77 -7.37 32.02 -38.24
N VAL A 78 -6.33 32.30 -37.48
CA VAL A 78 -6.20 31.91 -36.08
C VAL A 78 -5.77 33.12 -35.26
N TYR A 79 -6.14 33.18 -33.99
CA TYR A 79 -5.74 34.32 -33.15
C TYR A 79 -4.22 34.33 -32.92
N LYS A 80 -3.66 33.19 -32.46
CA LYS A 80 -2.23 32.89 -32.30
C LYS A 80 -2.00 31.39 -32.53
N LEU A 81 -0.76 30.98 -32.78
CA LEU A 81 -0.42 29.58 -33.07
C LEU A 81 -0.60 28.66 -31.86
N ASP A 82 -0.12 29.07 -30.68
CA ASP A 82 -0.26 28.38 -29.39
C ASP A 82 -1.72 28.17 -28.95
N ARG A 83 -2.64 29.00 -29.48
CA ARG A 83 -4.09 28.88 -29.26
C ARG A 83 -4.79 28.05 -30.32
N ALA A 84 -4.18 27.87 -31.49
CA ALA A 84 -4.73 27.05 -32.57
C ALA A 84 -4.41 25.56 -32.40
N THR A 85 -3.25 25.23 -31.81
CA THR A 85 -2.72 23.85 -31.75
C THR A 85 -2.60 23.35 -30.32
N ARG A 86 -2.70 22.04 -30.07
CA ARG A 86 -2.43 21.44 -28.74
C ARG A 86 -1.02 20.91 -28.61
N ASN A 87 -0.43 20.56 -29.74
CA ASN A 87 0.83 19.87 -29.84
C ASN A 87 1.44 20.15 -31.22
N LEU A 88 2.66 19.67 -31.42
CA LEU A 88 3.37 19.85 -32.67
C LEU A 88 2.69 19.13 -33.84
N GLN A 89 1.92 18.06 -33.58
CA GLN A 89 1.18 17.32 -34.61
C GLN A 89 0.03 18.14 -35.20
N ASP A 90 -0.74 18.84 -34.36
CA ASP A 90 -1.79 19.74 -34.81
C ASP A 90 -1.20 20.88 -35.66
N TYR A 91 -0.02 21.40 -35.28
CA TYR A 91 0.69 22.41 -36.08
C TYR A 91 1.09 21.86 -37.45
N ALA A 92 1.62 20.64 -37.52
CA ALA A 92 2.00 20.01 -38.78
C ALA A 92 0.81 19.89 -39.76
N LEU A 93 -0.40 19.62 -39.25
CA LEU A 93 -1.62 19.58 -40.08
C LEU A 93 -2.02 20.96 -40.62
N LEU A 94 -1.84 22.03 -39.83
CA LEU A 94 -2.07 23.39 -40.31
C LEU A 94 -1.04 23.81 -41.36
N GLU A 95 0.21 23.39 -41.18
CA GLU A 95 1.27 23.62 -42.14
C GLU A 95 1.04 22.86 -43.46
N GLU A 96 0.57 21.61 -43.40
CA GLU A 96 0.19 20.81 -44.58
C GLU A 96 -0.92 21.50 -45.39
N VAL A 97 -1.91 22.09 -44.71
CA VAL A 97 -2.96 22.88 -45.35
C VAL A 97 -2.40 24.09 -46.11
N GLU A 98 -1.37 24.73 -45.56
CA GLU A 98 -0.70 25.85 -46.22
C GLU A 98 0.16 25.39 -47.42
N SER A 99 0.98 24.35 -47.24
CA SER A 99 1.93 23.90 -48.26
C SER A 99 1.27 23.13 -49.40
N ASP A 100 0.34 22.23 -49.10
CA ASP A 100 -0.16 21.24 -50.06
C ASP A 100 -1.48 21.68 -50.69
N TYR A 101 -2.28 22.46 -49.94
CA TYR A 101 -3.58 22.96 -50.39
C TYR A 101 -3.57 24.45 -50.74
N GLY A 102 -2.45 25.15 -50.50
CA GLY A 102 -2.26 26.55 -50.87
C GLY A 102 -3.12 27.54 -50.09
N VAL A 103 -3.61 27.15 -48.90
CA VAL A 103 -4.45 28.02 -48.05
C VAL A 103 -3.57 28.69 -46.99
N PRO A 104 -3.30 30.01 -47.08
CA PRO A 104 -2.38 30.68 -46.16
C PRO A 104 -2.83 30.58 -44.69
N LEU A 105 -1.91 30.21 -43.79
CA LEU A 105 -2.15 30.24 -42.35
C LEU A 105 -1.84 31.64 -41.80
N ILE A 106 -2.84 32.29 -41.21
CA ILE A 106 -2.73 33.68 -40.76
C ILE A 106 -3.00 33.76 -39.26
N ALA A 107 -1.94 33.95 -38.48
CA ALA A 107 -2.02 34.26 -37.06
C ALA A 107 -2.17 35.77 -36.85
N VAL A 108 -3.38 36.24 -36.48
CA VAL A 108 -3.72 37.67 -36.47
C VAL A 108 -2.93 38.47 -35.44
N SER A 109 -2.69 37.91 -34.25
CA SER A 109 -1.93 38.58 -33.19
C SER A 109 -0.41 38.36 -33.29
N GLN A 110 0.04 37.41 -34.11
CA GLN A 110 1.45 37.10 -34.34
C GLN A 110 1.69 36.94 -35.85
N PRO A 111 1.58 38.04 -36.62
CA PRO A 111 1.68 37.96 -38.07
C PRO A 111 3.10 37.51 -38.48
N THR A 112 3.14 36.53 -39.37
CA THR A 112 4.36 36.05 -40.02
C THR A 112 4.11 35.99 -41.52
N ASP A 113 5.15 36.16 -42.32
CA ASP A 113 5.04 36.01 -43.77
C ASP A 113 4.83 34.54 -44.16
N ASN A 114 4.17 34.30 -45.29
CA ASN A 114 3.98 32.94 -45.82
C ASN A 114 5.15 32.50 -46.75
N THR A 115 6.33 33.05 -46.50
CA THR A 115 7.60 32.69 -47.16
C THR A 115 8.23 31.48 -46.46
N PRO A 116 9.22 30.80 -47.08
CA PRO A 116 9.98 29.75 -46.39
C PRO A 116 10.54 30.17 -45.03
N SER A 117 11.04 31.41 -44.92
CA SER A 117 11.57 31.97 -43.67
C SER A 117 10.47 32.18 -42.62
N GLY A 118 9.29 32.67 -43.02
CA GLY A 118 8.17 32.84 -42.10
C GLY A 118 7.59 31.50 -41.64
N ARG A 119 7.53 30.48 -42.51
CA ARG A 119 7.19 29.10 -42.10
C ARG A 119 8.19 28.52 -41.12
N LEU A 120 9.50 28.73 -41.34
CA LEU A 120 10.54 28.33 -40.39
C LEU A 120 10.36 29.03 -39.03
N GLN A 121 10.07 30.33 -39.04
CA GLN A 121 9.79 31.09 -37.82
C GLN A 121 8.61 30.51 -37.04
N ARG A 122 7.50 30.19 -37.73
CA ARG A 122 6.32 29.56 -37.10
C ARG A 122 6.64 28.17 -36.53
N ARG A 123 7.44 27.35 -37.22
CA ARG A 123 7.93 26.06 -36.71
C ARG A 123 8.73 26.22 -35.42
N ILE A 124 9.68 27.17 -35.41
CA ILE A 124 10.51 27.46 -34.23
C ILE A 124 9.62 27.90 -33.05
N GLN A 125 8.64 28.79 -33.29
CA GLN A 125 7.70 29.22 -32.28
C GLN A 125 6.85 28.06 -31.73
N ALA A 126 6.34 27.19 -32.60
CA ALA A 126 5.58 26.02 -32.19
C ALA A 126 6.42 25.04 -31.34
N SER A 127 7.67 24.79 -31.75
CA SER A 127 8.61 23.97 -30.98
C SER A 127 8.94 24.57 -29.62
N PHE A 128 9.14 25.89 -29.54
CA PHE A 128 9.43 26.57 -28.28
C PHE A 128 8.24 26.53 -27.31
N ALA A 129 7.02 26.72 -27.81
CA ALA A 129 5.80 26.60 -27.00
C ALA A 129 5.59 25.17 -26.47
N ALA A 130 5.88 24.15 -27.29
CA ALA A 130 5.86 22.75 -26.86
C ALA A 130 6.90 22.49 -25.76
N TYR A 131 8.13 22.94 -25.96
CA TYR A 131 9.20 22.86 -24.97
C TYR A 131 8.82 23.51 -23.64
N GLN A 132 8.24 24.73 -23.66
CA GLN A 132 7.80 25.40 -22.43
C GLN A 132 6.74 24.60 -21.68
N THR A 133 5.80 23.98 -22.39
CA THR A 133 4.75 23.14 -21.78
C THR A 133 5.37 21.90 -21.13
N GLU A 134 6.33 21.26 -21.80
CA GLU A 134 7.06 20.11 -21.26
C GLU A 134 7.89 20.50 -20.03
N GLN A 135 8.62 21.61 -20.11
CA GLN A 135 9.43 22.14 -19.00
C GLN A 135 8.56 22.48 -17.79
N GLN A 136 7.44 23.18 -17.96
CA GLN A 136 6.49 23.44 -16.87
C GLN A 136 5.95 22.14 -16.25
N GLY A 137 5.71 21.12 -17.07
CA GLY A 137 5.31 19.80 -16.58
C GLY A 137 6.39 19.13 -15.73
N GLN A 138 7.66 19.29 -16.11
CA GLN A 138 8.81 18.82 -15.30
C GLN A 138 8.90 19.60 -14.00
N ASP A 139 8.87 20.94 -14.05
CA ASP A 139 8.99 21.81 -12.87
C ASP A 139 7.86 21.53 -11.86
N VAL A 140 6.63 21.30 -12.33
CA VAL A 140 5.50 20.91 -11.47
C VAL A 140 5.75 19.55 -10.83
N ARG A 141 6.23 18.56 -11.58
CA ARG A 141 6.54 17.23 -11.05
C ARG A 141 7.65 17.29 -9.99
N GLU A 142 8.73 18.00 -10.29
CA GLU A 142 9.84 18.20 -9.34
C GLU A 142 9.38 18.98 -8.09
N GLY A 143 8.54 19.99 -8.27
CA GLY A 143 7.95 20.75 -7.17
C GLY A 143 7.08 19.88 -6.26
N LEU A 144 6.25 19.00 -6.84
CA LEU A 144 5.45 18.02 -6.11
C LEU A 144 6.33 17.00 -5.37
N GLU A 145 7.35 16.47 -6.04
CA GLU A 145 8.28 15.51 -5.44
C GLU A 145 9.03 16.12 -4.26
N ARG A 146 9.56 17.34 -4.42
CA ARG A 146 10.21 18.09 -3.34
C ARG A 146 9.25 18.33 -2.18
N ARG A 147 7.99 18.65 -2.47
CA ARG A 147 6.96 18.87 -1.45
C ARG A 147 6.69 17.59 -0.64
N VAL A 148 6.57 16.45 -1.29
CA VAL A 148 6.41 15.15 -0.60
C VAL A 148 7.68 14.73 0.14
N LYS A 149 8.88 14.90 -0.43
CA LYS A 149 10.14 14.59 0.27
C LYS A 149 10.32 15.41 1.55
N ASN A 150 9.74 16.61 1.59
CA ASN A 150 9.67 17.42 2.79
C ASN A 150 8.50 17.02 3.72
N GLY A 151 7.80 15.91 3.49
CA GLY A 151 6.74 15.37 4.33
C GLY A 151 5.37 16.03 4.17
N TRP A 152 5.12 16.77 3.09
CA TRP A 152 3.84 17.46 2.88
C TRP A 152 2.92 16.68 1.93
N PHE A 153 1.62 16.64 2.25
CA PHE A 153 0.61 16.09 1.35
C PHE A 153 0.49 16.89 0.04
N VAL A 154 0.34 16.19 -1.08
CA VAL A 154 0.06 16.79 -2.39
C VAL A 154 -1.36 16.52 -2.89
N THR A 155 -2.08 15.62 -2.23
CA THR A 155 -3.46 15.24 -2.54
C THR A 155 -4.43 15.76 -1.48
N VAL A 156 -5.71 15.50 -1.71
CA VAL A 156 -6.76 15.68 -0.69
C VAL A 156 -6.40 14.88 0.56
N ALA A 157 -6.58 15.50 1.72
CA ALA A 157 -6.33 14.87 3.01
C ALA A 157 -7.26 13.67 3.25
N PRO A 158 -6.79 12.59 3.89
CA PRO A 158 -7.63 11.45 4.23
C PRO A 158 -8.67 11.83 5.30
N PHE A 159 -9.74 11.03 5.40
CA PHE A 159 -10.81 11.24 6.38
C PHE A 159 -10.25 11.35 7.81
N GLY A 160 -10.70 12.34 8.60
CA GLY A 160 -10.09 12.65 9.90
C GLY A 160 -9.06 13.76 9.86
N TYR A 161 -8.66 14.19 8.66
CA TYR A 161 -7.86 15.37 8.42
C TYR A 161 -8.55 16.33 7.45
N ARG A 162 -8.11 17.59 7.43
CA ARG A 162 -8.56 18.62 6.49
C ARG A 162 -7.39 19.39 5.91
N ASN A 163 -7.51 19.83 4.66
CA ASN A 163 -6.55 20.73 4.05
C ASN A 163 -6.81 22.17 4.50
N VAL A 164 -5.79 22.84 5.02
CA VAL A 164 -5.81 24.26 5.42
C VAL A 164 -4.74 25.03 4.65
N ARG A 165 -4.85 26.36 4.60
CA ARG A 165 -3.78 27.21 4.06
C ARG A 165 -3.13 27.99 5.20
N VAL A 166 -1.86 27.73 5.44
CA VAL A 166 -1.02 28.44 6.42
C VAL A 166 0.11 29.10 5.64
N ASP A 167 0.29 30.41 5.79
CA ASP A 167 1.32 31.20 5.10
C ASP A 167 1.39 30.98 3.57
N GLY A 168 0.21 30.89 2.94
CA GLY A 168 0.08 30.64 1.50
C GLY A 168 0.38 29.20 1.06
N ARG A 169 0.74 28.30 1.98
CA ARG A 169 0.99 26.87 1.71
C ARG A 169 -0.21 26.03 2.14
N SER A 170 -0.60 25.09 1.28
CA SER A 170 -1.56 24.04 1.66
C SER A 170 -0.89 23.10 2.67
N THR A 171 -1.50 22.88 3.82
CA THR A 171 -1.06 22.00 4.92
C THR A 171 -2.23 21.09 5.31
N VAL A 172 -1.93 20.00 6.01
CA VAL A 172 -2.94 19.06 6.52
C VAL A 172 -2.94 19.12 8.04
N GLU A 173 -4.11 19.35 8.62
CA GLU A 173 -4.35 19.38 10.06
C GLU A 173 -5.44 18.37 10.43
N ILE A 174 -5.49 17.99 11.70
CA ILE A 174 -6.54 17.14 12.24
C ILE A 174 -7.89 17.85 12.08
N ASP A 175 -8.87 17.14 11.54
CA ASP A 175 -10.23 17.63 11.47
C ASP A 175 -10.89 17.51 12.86
N PRO A 176 -11.46 18.58 13.42
CA PRO A 176 -11.99 18.57 14.78
C PRO A 176 -13.23 17.67 14.95
N ASP A 177 -13.99 17.40 13.88
CA ASP A 177 -15.14 16.48 13.93
C ASP A 177 -14.72 15.06 13.55
N HIS A 178 -13.95 14.90 12.47
CA HIS A 178 -13.62 13.58 11.94
C HIS A 178 -12.41 12.92 12.60
N GLY A 179 -11.45 13.69 13.11
CA GLY A 179 -10.23 13.19 13.76
C GLY A 179 -10.53 12.27 14.95
N PRO A 180 -11.35 12.70 15.93
CA PRO A 180 -11.75 11.86 17.06
C PRO A 180 -12.44 10.56 16.64
N LYS A 181 -13.18 10.57 15.53
CA LYS A 181 -13.85 9.36 15.00
C LYS A 181 -12.83 8.33 14.54
N VAL A 182 -11.76 8.77 13.87
CA VAL A 182 -10.67 7.88 13.45
C VAL A 182 -9.93 7.30 14.66
N GLN A 183 -9.61 8.13 15.65
CA GLN A 183 -8.98 7.64 16.89
C GLN A 183 -9.84 6.58 17.56
N ARG A 184 -11.15 6.81 17.68
CA ARG A 184 -12.09 5.84 18.23
C ARG A 184 -12.17 4.55 17.41
N ILE A 185 -12.14 4.64 16.08
CA ILE A 185 -12.10 3.46 15.18
C ILE A 185 -10.87 2.60 15.47
N PHE A 186 -9.68 3.20 15.58
CA PHE A 186 -8.44 2.48 15.85
C PHE A 186 -8.41 1.89 17.27
N ASP A 187 -8.87 2.64 18.26
CA ASP A 187 -8.98 2.20 19.67
C ASP A 187 -9.87 0.95 19.81
N LEU A 188 -11.10 1.03 19.29
CA LEU A 188 -12.05 -0.09 19.28
C LEU A 188 -11.51 -1.33 18.57
N TYR A 189 -10.83 -1.15 17.43
CA TYR A 189 -10.29 -2.29 16.69
C TYR A 189 -9.07 -2.89 17.37
N ALA A 190 -8.13 -2.07 17.86
CA ALA A 190 -6.87 -2.52 18.44
C ALA A 190 -7.04 -3.17 19.82
N TYR A 191 -7.90 -2.62 20.67
CA TYR A 191 -7.95 -2.99 22.09
C TYR A 191 -9.23 -3.73 22.50
N HIS A 192 -10.31 -3.60 21.74
CA HIS A 192 -11.61 -4.18 22.10
C HIS A 192 -12.01 -5.40 21.25
N GLY A 193 -11.12 -5.89 20.38
CA GLY A 193 -11.29 -7.17 19.67
C GLY A 193 -12.46 -7.21 18.69
N HIS A 194 -12.91 -6.05 18.21
CA HIS A 194 -14.04 -5.98 17.28
C HIS A 194 -13.67 -6.48 15.88
N THR A 195 -14.56 -7.29 15.28
CA THR A 195 -14.57 -7.51 13.82
C THR A 195 -15.02 -6.23 13.11
N LEU A 196 -14.76 -6.09 11.79
CA LEU A 196 -15.22 -4.93 11.02
C LEU A 196 -16.75 -4.73 11.07
N ASP A 197 -17.53 -5.83 11.14
CA ASP A 197 -18.99 -5.76 11.21
C ASP A 197 -19.46 -5.32 12.61
N SER A 198 -18.89 -5.89 13.67
CA SER A 198 -19.20 -5.42 15.03
C SER A 198 -18.72 -4.00 15.28
N LEU A 199 -17.58 -3.60 14.70
CA LEU A 199 -17.05 -2.24 14.81
C LEU A 199 -18.02 -1.22 14.22
N ARG A 200 -18.54 -1.51 13.02
CA ARG A 200 -19.58 -0.69 12.39
C ARG A 200 -20.80 -0.51 13.30
N ASP A 201 -21.28 -1.60 13.89
CA ASP A 201 -22.51 -1.59 14.68
C ASP A 201 -22.29 -0.87 16.02
N THR A 202 -21.14 -1.07 16.67
CA THR A 202 -20.71 -0.34 17.88
C THR A 202 -20.59 1.16 17.62
N LEU A 203 -19.88 1.57 16.56
CA LEU A 203 -19.73 3.00 16.23
C LEU A 203 -21.09 3.69 16.03
N PHE A 204 -22.01 3.02 15.36
CA PHE A 204 -23.35 3.56 15.16
C PHE A 204 -24.14 3.64 16.46
N ALA A 205 -24.01 2.64 17.35
CA ALA A 205 -24.64 2.65 18.67
C ALA A 205 -24.08 3.76 19.58
N GLU A 206 -22.79 4.06 19.47
CA GLU A 206 -22.12 5.18 20.16
C GLU A 206 -22.45 6.57 19.55
N GLY A 207 -23.25 6.62 18.48
CA GLY A 207 -23.60 7.87 17.79
C GLY A 207 -22.49 8.43 16.89
N VAL A 208 -21.44 7.64 16.62
CA VAL A 208 -20.34 8.02 15.73
C VAL A 208 -20.78 7.86 14.27
N ILE A 209 -21.19 8.97 13.65
CA ILE A 209 -21.66 8.98 12.26
C ILE A 209 -20.55 9.30 11.25
N TYR A 210 -20.60 8.68 10.07
CA TYR A 210 -19.66 8.95 8.98
C TYR A 210 -19.91 10.33 8.35
N LYS A 211 -21.10 10.56 7.80
CA LYS A 211 -21.57 11.87 7.30
C LYS A 211 -23.10 11.98 7.38
N PRO A 212 -23.70 13.18 7.39
CA PRO A 212 -25.15 13.33 7.52
C PRO A 212 -25.98 12.58 6.46
N SER A 213 -25.51 12.54 5.22
CA SER A 213 -26.17 11.80 4.13
C SER A 213 -25.97 10.29 4.16
N GLN A 214 -25.00 9.81 4.94
CA GLN A 214 -24.68 8.40 5.11
C GLN A 214 -24.17 8.18 6.54
N PRO A 215 -25.07 8.01 7.52
CA PRO A 215 -24.69 8.00 8.92
C PRO A 215 -23.79 6.81 9.29
N ARG A 216 -23.96 5.66 8.63
CA ARG A 216 -23.20 4.44 8.94
C ARG A 216 -21.92 4.32 8.11
N PHE A 217 -20.84 3.92 8.77
CA PHE A 217 -19.64 3.44 8.07
C PHE A 217 -19.95 2.14 7.32
N THR A 218 -19.38 1.96 6.14
CA THR A 218 -19.41 0.66 5.44
C THR A 218 -18.17 -0.15 5.83
N ARG A 219 -18.22 -1.46 5.60
CA ARG A 219 -17.06 -2.34 5.80
C ARG A 219 -15.85 -1.85 5.00
N SER A 220 -16.07 -1.40 3.76
CA SER A 220 -15.02 -0.86 2.90
C SER A 220 -14.43 0.45 3.43
N HIS A 221 -15.25 1.35 4.00
CA HIS A 221 -14.75 2.56 4.64
C HIS A 221 -13.84 2.25 5.84
N LEU A 222 -14.29 1.37 6.74
CA LEU A 222 -13.52 0.99 7.92
C LEU A 222 -12.21 0.31 7.52
N HIS A 223 -12.26 -0.63 6.58
CA HIS A 223 -11.08 -1.30 6.07
C HIS A 223 -10.09 -0.31 5.43
N SER A 224 -10.59 0.64 4.63
CA SER A 224 -9.75 1.67 4.03
C SER A 224 -9.12 2.59 5.08
N ILE A 225 -9.84 2.95 6.14
CA ILE A 225 -9.31 3.78 7.22
C ILE A 225 -8.23 3.02 7.99
N LEU A 226 -8.51 1.78 8.42
CA LEU A 226 -7.57 0.99 9.21
C LEU A 226 -6.26 0.63 8.46
N ASN A 227 -6.27 0.57 7.12
CA ASN A 227 -5.08 0.31 6.30
C ASN A 227 -4.28 1.57 5.93
N HIS A 228 -4.80 2.78 6.13
CA HIS A 228 -4.17 3.98 5.60
C HIS A 228 -3.05 4.49 6.52
N ARG A 229 -1.80 4.47 6.05
CA ARG A 229 -0.59 4.84 6.83
C ARG A 229 -0.49 6.32 7.21
N ALA A 230 -1.32 7.19 6.62
CA ALA A 230 -1.39 8.58 7.06
C ALA A 230 -1.78 8.76 8.52
N TYR A 231 -2.53 7.82 9.10
CA TYR A 231 -2.91 7.94 10.50
C TYR A 231 -1.71 7.75 11.43
N SER A 232 -0.68 7.01 11.01
CA SER A 232 0.59 6.83 11.73
C SER A 232 1.71 7.79 11.32
N GLY A 233 1.38 8.85 10.55
CA GLY A 233 2.32 9.93 10.22
C GLY A 233 3.03 9.81 8.87
N ASP A 234 2.58 8.96 7.93
CA ASP A 234 3.21 8.85 6.60
C ASP A 234 2.39 9.56 5.50
N VAL A 235 3.03 10.03 4.43
CA VAL A 235 2.40 10.63 3.25
C VAL A 235 2.50 9.71 2.03
N PRO A 236 1.42 9.53 1.25
CA PRO A 236 1.44 8.67 0.07
C PRO A 236 2.06 9.39 -1.15
N TYR A 237 2.91 8.68 -1.90
CA TYR A 237 3.48 9.19 -3.15
C TYR A 237 3.91 8.05 -4.09
N HIS A 238 3.39 8.04 -5.32
CA HIS A 238 3.71 7.05 -6.37
C HIS A 238 3.69 5.57 -5.93
N GLY A 239 2.80 5.20 -4.99
CA GLY A 239 2.68 3.83 -4.48
C GLY A 239 3.51 3.55 -3.23
N ASP A 240 4.41 4.46 -2.87
CA ASP A 240 5.21 4.41 -1.66
C ASP A 240 4.66 5.33 -0.56
N TRP A 241 5.21 5.17 0.64
CA TRP A 241 4.88 5.95 1.83
C TRP A 241 6.15 6.56 2.42
N LEU A 242 6.15 7.87 2.56
CA LEU A 242 7.27 8.65 3.09
C LEU A 242 6.89 9.27 4.44
N PRO A 243 7.85 9.57 5.34
CA PRO A 243 7.55 10.27 6.58
C PRO A 243 6.89 11.64 6.33
N GLY A 244 5.75 11.87 6.96
CA GLY A 244 4.99 13.12 6.89
C GLY A 244 5.33 14.10 8.01
N GLN A 245 4.97 15.37 7.81
CA GLN A 245 5.05 16.43 8.84
C GLN A 245 3.71 16.68 9.55
N HIS A 246 2.61 16.09 9.08
CA HIS A 246 1.33 16.25 9.75
C HIS A 246 1.31 15.52 11.08
N GLU A 247 0.51 16.03 12.02
CA GLU A 247 0.31 15.39 13.30
C GLU A 247 -0.38 14.02 13.12
N PRO A 248 0.20 12.91 13.60
CA PRO A 248 -0.41 11.60 13.48
C PRO A 248 -1.60 11.46 14.45
N LEU A 249 -2.72 10.95 13.95
CA LEU A 249 -3.91 10.64 14.78
C LEU A 249 -3.69 9.45 15.73
N ILE A 250 -2.79 8.52 15.38
CA ILE A 250 -2.46 7.33 16.16
C ILE A 250 -0.95 7.13 16.23
N ASP A 251 -0.47 6.50 17.29
CA ASP A 251 0.93 6.10 17.37
C ASP A 251 1.25 4.90 16.47
N ARG A 252 2.54 4.73 16.15
CA ARG A 252 3.01 3.64 15.29
C ARG A 252 2.75 2.26 15.87
N GLY A 253 2.77 2.09 17.20
CA GLY A 253 2.50 0.82 17.86
C GLY A 253 1.04 0.37 17.70
N THR A 254 0.10 1.30 17.90
CA THR A 254 -1.33 1.06 17.64
C THR A 254 -1.57 0.69 16.18
N TRP A 255 -0.97 1.43 15.24
CA TRP A 255 -1.11 1.12 13.81
C TRP A 255 -0.56 -0.28 13.46
N GLN A 256 0.64 -0.62 13.92
CA GLN A 256 1.25 -1.94 13.70
C GLN A 256 0.37 -3.05 14.26
N ARG A 257 -0.15 -2.89 15.47
CA ARG A 257 -1.08 -3.84 16.09
C ARG A 257 -2.32 -4.06 15.23
N VAL A 258 -2.94 -2.98 14.73
CA VAL A 258 -4.07 -3.07 13.81
C VAL A 258 -3.70 -3.81 12.51
N GLN A 259 -2.53 -3.56 11.92
CA GLN A 259 -2.11 -4.30 10.72
C GLN A 259 -1.90 -5.78 11.01
N THR A 260 -1.33 -6.14 12.15
CA THR A 260 -1.22 -7.53 12.59
C THR A 260 -2.61 -8.17 12.68
N MET A 261 -3.58 -7.47 13.28
CA MET A 261 -4.96 -7.96 13.42
C MET A 261 -5.75 -7.99 12.09
N LEU A 262 -5.43 -7.12 11.13
CA LEU A 262 -6.04 -7.14 9.79
C LEU A 262 -5.47 -8.25 8.90
N ASN A 263 -4.16 -8.49 8.98
CA ASN A 263 -3.48 -9.55 8.22
C ASN A 263 -3.70 -10.93 8.83
N GLN A 264 -3.91 -10.99 10.15
CA GLN A 264 -4.52 -12.16 10.78
C GLN A 264 -5.92 -12.30 10.20
N HIS A 265 -6.14 -13.35 9.42
CA HIS A 265 -7.47 -13.67 8.94
C HIS A 265 -8.34 -13.93 10.16
N VAL A 266 -9.19 -12.96 10.54
CA VAL A 266 -10.22 -13.15 11.56
C VAL A 266 -11.30 -14.04 10.93
N TYR A 267 -10.96 -15.32 10.81
CA TYR A 267 -11.94 -16.35 10.57
C TYR A 267 -12.91 -16.33 11.75
N ARG A 268 -14.21 -16.44 11.47
CA ARG A 268 -15.18 -16.97 12.45
C ARG A 268 -14.88 -18.46 12.78
N SER A 269 -13.65 -18.95 12.55
CA SER A 269 -13.17 -20.27 12.95
C SER A 269 -13.03 -20.41 14.45
N HIS A 270 -13.03 -19.31 15.21
CA HIS A 270 -13.00 -19.36 16.67
C HIS A 270 -14.24 -20.04 17.28
N GLU A 271 -15.35 -20.14 16.54
CA GLU A 271 -16.51 -20.96 16.94
C GLU A 271 -16.41 -22.42 16.45
N LEU A 272 -15.49 -22.71 15.52
CA LEU A 272 -15.36 -23.99 14.83
C LEU A 272 -13.87 -24.34 14.65
N PRO A 273 -13.19 -24.88 15.69
CA PRO A 273 -11.73 -25.03 15.74
C PRO A 273 -11.10 -25.74 14.53
N PHE A 274 -11.82 -26.70 13.95
CA PHE A 274 -11.37 -27.56 12.85
C PHE A 274 -11.81 -27.11 11.45
N ALA A 275 -12.39 -25.92 11.30
CA ALA A 275 -12.86 -25.40 10.02
C ALA A 275 -11.90 -24.37 9.41
N GLY A 276 -12.09 -24.09 8.11
CA GLY A 276 -11.34 -23.10 7.36
C GLY A 276 -10.09 -23.68 6.69
N GLU A 277 -9.12 -22.83 6.38
CA GLU A 277 -7.88 -23.20 5.66
C GLU A 277 -6.91 -24.04 6.49
N LEU A 278 -7.15 -24.18 7.81
CA LEU A 278 -6.29 -24.99 8.66
C LEU A 278 -6.48 -26.49 8.42
N THR A 279 -7.66 -26.92 7.96
CA THR A 279 -7.97 -28.33 7.74
C THR A 279 -8.43 -28.54 6.31
N GLU A 280 -7.71 -29.37 5.57
CA GLU A 280 -7.99 -29.70 4.19
C GLU A 280 -8.56 -31.11 4.06
N CYS A 281 -9.39 -31.32 3.04
CA CYS A 281 -9.93 -32.63 2.72
C CYS A 281 -8.86 -33.50 2.06
N GLY A 282 -8.57 -34.66 2.65
CA GLY A 282 -7.58 -35.60 2.12
C GLY A 282 -7.91 -36.21 0.76
N HIS A 283 -9.16 -36.08 0.29
CA HIS A 283 -9.61 -36.56 -1.02
C HIS A 283 -9.49 -35.50 -2.14
N CYS A 284 -9.70 -34.21 -1.86
CA CYS A 284 -9.78 -33.17 -2.90
C CYS A 284 -9.02 -31.86 -2.60
N GLY A 285 -8.33 -31.77 -1.46
CA GLY A 285 -7.54 -30.60 -1.04
C GLY A 285 -8.36 -29.34 -0.72
N HIS A 286 -9.70 -29.41 -0.74
CA HIS A 286 -10.54 -28.27 -0.38
C HIS A 286 -10.72 -28.15 1.13
N PRO A 287 -10.96 -26.94 1.65
CA PRO A 287 -11.08 -26.72 3.09
C PRO A 287 -12.27 -27.46 3.69
N ILE A 288 -12.11 -27.88 4.94
CA ILE A 288 -13.17 -28.42 5.77
C ILE A 288 -14.00 -27.26 6.34
N THR A 289 -15.31 -27.45 6.34
CA THR A 289 -16.32 -26.49 6.81
C THR A 289 -17.09 -27.09 7.98
N GLY A 290 -17.47 -26.26 8.94
CA GLY A 290 -18.35 -26.67 10.04
C GLY A 290 -19.81 -26.26 9.78
N GLU A 291 -20.75 -27.08 10.23
CA GLU A 291 -22.18 -26.76 10.28
C GLU A 291 -22.73 -27.08 11.67
N ALA A 292 -23.43 -26.11 12.27
CA ALA A 292 -24.17 -26.32 13.51
C ALA A 292 -25.61 -26.76 13.19
N LYS A 293 -26.08 -27.83 13.81
CA LYS A 293 -27.45 -28.33 13.70
C LYS A 293 -28.11 -28.40 15.06
N THR A 294 -29.12 -27.57 15.26
CA THR A 294 -29.99 -27.62 16.44
C THR A 294 -31.04 -28.69 16.26
N LYS A 295 -31.10 -29.65 17.19
CA LYS A 295 -32.11 -30.71 17.24
C LYS A 295 -32.95 -30.56 18.49
N ARG A 296 -34.27 -30.64 18.34
CA ARG A 296 -35.19 -30.76 19.47
C ARG A 296 -35.11 -32.16 20.06
N THR A 297 -34.74 -32.25 21.32
CA THR A 297 -34.71 -33.49 22.11
C THR A 297 -35.80 -33.45 23.18
N LYS A 298 -36.05 -34.59 23.83
CA LYS A 298 -37.04 -34.68 24.93
C LYS A 298 -36.74 -33.73 26.11
N ASN A 299 -35.49 -33.28 26.25
CA ASN A 299 -35.03 -32.41 27.35
C ASN A 299 -34.71 -30.98 26.89
N GLY A 300 -35.17 -30.57 25.69
CA GLY A 300 -34.94 -29.23 25.12
C GLY A 300 -34.18 -29.24 23.79
N GLU A 301 -33.79 -28.07 23.32
CA GLU A 301 -33.02 -27.89 22.09
C GLU A 301 -31.53 -28.09 22.35
N LYS A 302 -30.88 -28.98 21.58
CA LYS A 302 -29.45 -29.24 21.66
C LYS A 302 -28.79 -29.01 20.31
N THR A 303 -27.72 -28.21 20.30
CA THR A 303 -26.93 -27.90 19.11
C THR A 303 -25.78 -28.89 18.97
N TYR A 304 -25.59 -29.41 17.76
CA TYR A 304 -24.50 -30.32 17.40
C TYR A 304 -23.70 -29.72 16.26
N THR A 305 -22.38 -29.63 16.43
CA THR A 305 -21.45 -29.19 15.40
C THR A 305 -20.92 -30.38 14.60
N TYR A 306 -20.94 -30.25 13.28
CA TYR A 306 -20.41 -31.26 12.36
C TYR A 306 -19.43 -30.63 11.37
N TYR A 307 -18.39 -31.37 11.01
CA TYR A 307 -17.37 -30.97 10.04
C TYR A 307 -17.46 -31.82 8.78
N ARG A 308 -17.33 -31.18 7.62
CA ARG A 308 -17.36 -31.81 6.29
C ARG A 308 -16.59 -30.99 5.25
N CYS A 309 -16.14 -31.65 4.18
CA CYS A 309 -15.54 -30.97 3.04
C CYS A 309 -16.49 -29.94 2.42
N ALA A 310 -15.97 -28.79 1.97
CA ALA A 310 -16.75 -27.78 1.25
C ALA A 310 -17.42 -28.34 -0.02
N ARG A 311 -16.81 -29.36 -0.67
CA ARG A 311 -17.36 -30.06 -1.86
C ARG A 311 -18.20 -31.30 -1.52
N TYR A 312 -18.66 -31.46 -0.28
CA TYR A 312 -19.41 -32.63 0.19
C TYR A 312 -20.63 -33.01 -0.68
N ASN A 313 -21.29 -32.06 -1.35
CA ASN A 313 -22.47 -32.32 -2.19
C ASN A 313 -22.15 -32.59 -3.67
N VAL A 314 -20.88 -32.59 -4.08
CA VAL A 314 -20.48 -32.84 -5.47
C VAL A 314 -20.53 -34.34 -5.77
N ASP A 315 -21.04 -34.70 -6.96
CA ASP A 315 -21.10 -36.09 -7.40
C ASP A 315 -19.71 -36.74 -7.47
N GLY A 316 -19.59 -37.95 -6.91
CA GLY A 316 -18.32 -38.68 -6.80
C GLY A 316 -17.45 -38.30 -5.58
N HIS A 317 -17.84 -37.31 -4.77
CA HIS A 317 -17.11 -36.98 -3.53
C HIS A 317 -17.58 -37.85 -2.34
N PRO A 318 -16.65 -38.34 -1.48
CA PRO A 318 -17.02 -39.04 -0.25
C PRO A 318 -17.94 -38.20 0.66
N ARG A 319 -19.07 -38.78 1.07
CA ARG A 319 -20.08 -38.12 1.92
C ARG A 319 -19.80 -38.35 3.40
N ILE A 320 -18.63 -37.89 3.84
CA ILE A 320 -18.20 -38.02 5.23
C ILE A 320 -18.56 -36.73 5.98
N ARG A 321 -19.20 -36.91 7.13
CA ARG A 321 -19.58 -35.83 8.06
C ARG A 321 -19.24 -36.31 9.46
N LEU A 322 -18.35 -35.61 10.15
CA LEU A 322 -17.86 -36.00 11.48
C LEU A 322 -18.41 -35.06 12.55
N PRO A 323 -18.87 -35.55 13.70
CA PRO A 323 -19.21 -34.71 14.83
C PRO A 323 -17.94 -34.13 15.48
N GLU A 324 -18.05 -32.92 16.04
CA GLU A 324 -16.94 -32.23 16.72
C GLU A 324 -16.27 -33.09 17.80
N ARG A 325 -17.06 -33.86 18.57
CA ARG A 325 -16.56 -34.75 19.62
C ARG A 325 -15.52 -35.77 19.10
N GLU A 326 -15.72 -36.31 17.91
CA GLU A 326 -14.80 -37.30 17.34
C GLU A 326 -13.46 -36.66 16.94
N LEU A 327 -13.49 -35.41 16.46
CA LEU A 327 -12.27 -34.67 16.16
C LEU A 327 -11.55 -34.24 17.44
N ASP A 328 -12.30 -33.84 18.48
CA ASP A 328 -11.76 -33.54 19.80
C ASP A 328 -11.04 -34.76 20.43
N GLU A 329 -11.64 -35.95 20.35
CA GLU A 329 -11.04 -37.19 20.88
C GLU A 329 -9.77 -37.58 20.12
N GLN A 330 -9.78 -37.45 18.79
CA GLN A 330 -8.61 -37.67 17.95
C GLN A 330 -7.48 -36.67 18.29
N MET A 331 -7.81 -35.39 18.44
CA MET A 331 -6.81 -34.39 18.83
C MET A 331 -6.26 -34.60 20.23
N LEU A 332 -7.10 -34.96 21.20
CA LEU A 332 -6.64 -35.26 22.55
C LEU A 332 -5.60 -36.40 22.52
N THR A 333 -5.84 -37.42 21.70
CA THR A 333 -4.92 -38.54 21.50
C THR A 333 -3.60 -38.07 20.88
N LEU A 334 -3.66 -37.24 19.83
CA LEU A 334 -2.48 -36.69 19.16
C LEU A 334 -1.66 -35.77 20.07
N LEU A 335 -2.31 -34.90 20.85
CA LEU A 335 -1.65 -34.04 21.83
C LEU A 335 -1.03 -34.86 22.97
N GLY A 336 -1.68 -35.95 23.38
CA GLY A 336 -1.13 -36.89 24.36
C GLY A 336 0.18 -37.55 23.90
N GLN A 337 0.35 -37.78 22.59
CA GLN A 337 1.60 -38.35 22.04
C GLN A 337 2.80 -37.40 22.15
N LEU A 338 2.57 -36.09 22.20
CA LEU A 338 3.62 -35.08 22.38
C LEU A 338 4.14 -35.02 23.83
N ARG A 339 3.37 -35.56 24.79
CA ARG A 339 3.73 -35.58 26.20
C ARG A 339 4.71 -36.72 26.47
N ILE A 340 5.79 -36.40 27.17
CA ILE A 340 6.72 -37.38 27.71
C ILE A 340 6.16 -37.85 29.06
N GLU A 341 5.97 -39.15 29.25
CA GLU A 341 5.37 -39.68 30.47
C GLU A 341 6.31 -39.58 31.69
N ASP A 342 7.62 -39.80 31.51
CA ASP A 342 8.60 -39.77 32.60
C ASP A 342 8.86 -38.34 33.11
N ASP A 343 8.40 -38.05 34.32
CA ASP A 343 8.60 -36.77 35.01
C ASP A 343 10.08 -36.43 35.22
N ARG A 344 10.93 -37.43 35.47
CA ARG A 344 12.37 -37.20 35.68
C ARG A 344 13.04 -36.77 34.39
N PHE A 345 12.68 -37.41 33.28
CA PHE A 345 13.18 -37.02 31.97
C PHE A 345 12.68 -35.62 31.57
N ARG A 346 11.41 -35.30 31.84
CA ARG A 346 10.86 -33.95 31.60
C ARG A 346 11.64 -32.87 32.33
N GLN A 347 11.90 -33.06 33.61
CA GLN A 347 12.66 -32.10 34.43
C GLN A 347 14.12 -31.99 33.96
N TRP A 348 14.77 -33.12 33.67
CA TRP A 348 16.14 -33.13 33.14
C TRP A 348 16.23 -32.39 31.80
N PHE A 349 15.36 -32.70 30.84
CA PHE A 349 15.37 -32.11 29.52
C PHE A 349 15.09 -30.59 29.57
N THR A 350 14.14 -30.18 30.40
CA THR A 350 13.85 -28.75 30.66
C THR A 350 15.08 -28.04 31.23
N ASN A 351 15.79 -28.65 32.18
CA ASN A 351 17.01 -28.08 32.75
C ASN A 351 18.14 -27.98 31.73
N VAL A 352 18.31 -28.98 30.86
CA VAL A 352 19.30 -28.94 29.77
C VAL A 352 18.98 -27.84 28.77
N LEU A 353 17.72 -27.69 28.35
CA LEU A 353 17.31 -26.62 27.44
C LEU A 353 17.54 -25.23 28.06
N ARG A 354 17.18 -25.05 29.34
CA ARG A 354 17.40 -23.79 30.07
C ARG A 354 18.88 -23.48 30.26
N ALA A 355 19.72 -24.48 30.55
CA ALA A 355 21.16 -24.29 30.66
C ALA A 355 21.77 -23.84 29.33
N ARG A 356 21.41 -24.52 28.24
CA ARG A 356 21.88 -24.17 26.90
C ARG A 356 21.40 -22.80 26.44
N ALA A 357 20.16 -22.44 26.74
CA ALA A 357 19.61 -21.10 26.48
C ALA A 357 20.41 -20.00 27.22
N LYS A 358 20.80 -20.26 28.47
CA LYS A 358 21.64 -19.35 29.26
C LYS A 358 23.07 -19.25 28.72
N ASP A 359 23.68 -20.36 28.33
CA ASP A 359 25.03 -20.37 27.76
C ASP A 359 25.07 -19.61 26.42
N ASP A 360 24.08 -19.84 25.55
CA ASP A 360 23.92 -19.09 24.31
C ASP A 360 23.70 -17.60 24.61
N GLN A 361 22.84 -17.26 25.59
CA GLN A 361 22.60 -15.89 26.05
C GLN A 361 23.89 -15.19 26.50
N GLN A 362 24.75 -15.88 27.25
CA GLN A 362 26.01 -15.30 27.71
C GLN A 362 26.97 -15.07 26.55
N ALA A 363 27.14 -16.07 25.67
CA ALA A 363 28.06 -15.98 24.54
C ALA A 363 27.72 -14.82 23.57
N THR A 364 26.44 -14.56 23.32
CA THR A 364 26.04 -13.42 22.49
C THR A 364 26.18 -12.09 23.21
N ARG A 365 25.86 -12.01 24.50
CA ARG A 365 26.12 -10.79 25.31
C ARG A 365 27.59 -10.41 25.24
N ASP A 366 28.48 -11.37 25.46
CA ASP A 366 29.92 -11.16 25.37
C ASP A 366 30.35 -10.67 23.98
N ARG A 367 29.74 -11.19 22.91
CA ARG A 367 29.99 -10.76 21.52
C ARG A 367 29.49 -9.33 21.25
N ILE A 368 28.30 -8.98 21.73
CA ILE A 368 27.72 -7.64 21.58
C ILE A 368 28.55 -6.62 22.36
N ASP A 369 28.97 -6.96 23.57
CA ASP A 369 29.84 -6.11 24.38
C ASP A 369 31.19 -5.88 23.69
N ALA A 370 31.77 -6.91 23.07
CA ALA A 370 33.00 -6.77 22.28
C ALA A 370 32.82 -5.85 21.06
N LEU A 371 31.70 -5.97 20.31
CA LEU A 371 31.39 -5.11 19.17
C LEU A 371 31.11 -3.66 19.60
N ASN A 372 30.39 -3.46 20.71
CA ASN A 372 30.15 -2.14 21.28
C ASN A 372 31.45 -1.45 21.73
N GLU A 373 32.38 -2.20 22.29
CA GLU A 373 33.69 -1.69 22.66
C GLU A 373 34.50 -1.26 21.41
N GLN A 374 34.45 -2.04 20.32
CA GLN A 374 35.04 -1.64 19.04
C GLN A 374 34.39 -0.36 18.49
N LEU A 375 33.06 -0.25 18.55
CA LEU A 375 32.33 0.93 18.11
C LEU A 375 32.72 2.18 18.90
N ARG A 376 32.88 2.06 20.23
CA ARG A 376 33.37 3.17 21.08
C ARG A 376 34.76 3.64 20.66
N ARG A 377 35.68 2.71 20.35
CA ARG A 377 37.03 3.06 19.88
C ARG A 377 37.02 3.83 18.57
N VAL A 378 36.20 3.40 17.60
CA VAL A 378 36.05 4.09 16.31
C VAL A 378 35.47 5.50 16.51
N ARG A 379 34.47 5.67 17.37
CA ARG A 379 33.92 6.99 17.70
C ARG A 379 34.96 7.90 18.36
N GLN A 380 35.75 7.39 19.30
CA GLN A 380 36.87 8.13 19.90
C GLN A 380 37.96 8.49 18.87
N GLN A 381 38.13 7.72 17.80
CA GLN A 381 39.04 8.08 16.71
C GLN A 381 38.45 9.18 15.83
N LEU A 382 37.13 9.16 15.57
CA LEU A 382 36.44 10.24 14.86
C LEU A 382 36.51 11.56 15.62
N ASP A 383 36.29 11.55 16.94
CA ASP A 383 36.38 12.75 17.78
C ASP A 383 37.81 13.32 17.75
N ARG A 384 38.83 12.46 17.92
CA ARG A 384 40.24 12.88 17.80
C ARG A 384 40.60 13.41 16.42
N LEU A 385 40.02 12.84 15.36
CA LEU A 385 40.26 13.31 13.99
C LEU A 385 39.69 14.73 13.79
N ILE A 386 38.56 15.05 14.43
CA ILE A 386 37.98 16.40 14.43
C ILE A 386 38.89 17.36 15.18
N ASP A 387 39.36 17.00 16.38
CA ASP A 387 40.26 17.83 17.18
C ASP A 387 41.54 18.19 16.40
N LEU A 388 42.16 17.20 15.74
CA LEU A 388 43.35 17.41 14.90
C LEU A 388 43.09 18.31 13.67
N ARG A 389 41.87 18.31 13.13
CA ARG A 389 41.51 19.21 12.02
C ARG A 389 41.27 20.63 12.52
N VAL A 390 40.68 20.78 13.70
CA VAL A 390 40.45 22.08 14.34
C VAL A 390 41.76 22.74 14.74
N SER A 391 42.78 21.96 15.13
CA SER A 391 44.14 22.45 15.42
C SER A 391 45.02 22.66 14.17
N ASP A 392 44.48 22.47 12.96
CA ASP A 392 45.21 22.52 11.68
C ASP A 392 46.44 21.59 11.61
N GLU A 393 46.47 20.52 12.40
CA GLU A 393 47.54 19.51 12.39
C GLU A 393 47.46 18.56 11.18
N ILE A 394 46.31 18.51 10.50
CA ILE A 394 46.07 17.69 9.30
C ILE A 394 45.39 18.48 8.18
N ASP A 395 45.73 18.13 6.94
CA ASP A 395 45.12 18.71 5.73
C ASP A 395 43.73 18.14 5.44
N GLU A 396 42.96 18.87 4.63
CA GLU A 396 41.57 18.52 4.26
C GLU A 396 41.47 17.17 3.52
N GLY A 397 42.45 16.83 2.69
CA GLY A 397 42.49 15.56 1.95
C GLY A 397 42.70 14.37 2.89
N THR A 398 43.62 14.50 3.85
CA THR A 398 43.87 13.49 4.89
C THR A 398 42.65 13.33 5.81
N PHE A 399 42.04 14.44 6.23
CA PHE A 399 40.82 14.42 7.04
C PHE A 399 39.66 13.70 6.33
N SER A 400 39.35 14.09 5.10
CA SER A 400 38.23 13.53 4.32
C SER A 400 38.39 12.01 4.10
N ARG A 401 39.60 11.58 3.75
CA ARG A 401 39.93 10.15 3.59
C ARG A 401 39.74 9.36 4.88
N LYS A 402 40.30 9.84 6.01
CA LYS A 402 40.20 9.14 7.30
C LYS A 402 38.80 9.18 7.90
N GLN A 403 38.06 10.27 7.69
CA GLN A 403 36.68 10.41 8.11
C GLN A 403 35.79 9.40 7.39
N THR A 404 35.99 9.21 6.08
CA THR A 404 35.24 8.22 5.29
C THR A 404 35.54 6.81 5.79
N GLU A 405 36.82 6.45 5.93
CA GLU A 405 37.24 5.13 6.43
C GLU A 405 36.65 4.79 7.81
N LEU A 406 36.69 5.73 8.76
CA LEU A 406 36.15 5.51 10.11
C LEU A 406 34.62 5.48 10.12
N ARG A 407 33.93 6.26 9.26
CA ARG A 407 32.47 6.21 9.12
C ARG A 407 32.00 4.91 8.49
N ASP A 408 32.74 4.37 7.52
CA ASP A 408 32.46 3.08 6.91
C ASP A 408 32.63 1.94 7.94
N GLN A 409 33.69 1.99 8.74
CA GLN A 409 33.88 1.05 9.87
C GLN A 409 32.76 1.18 10.92
N GLU A 410 32.33 2.40 11.23
CA GLU A 410 31.21 2.63 12.14
C GLU A 410 29.91 2.02 11.59
N ALA A 411 29.63 2.21 10.30
CA ALA A 411 28.46 1.66 9.63
C ALA A 411 28.47 0.13 9.63
N GLU A 412 29.61 -0.50 9.30
CA GLU A 412 29.80 -1.95 9.32
C GLU A 412 29.58 -2.54 10.72
N LEU A 413 30.18 -1.93 11.75
CA LEU A 413 29.98 -2.38 13.14
C LEU A 413 28.52 -2.25 13.59
N ARG A 414 27.83 -1.16 13.22
CA ARG A 414 26.39 -1.01 13.50
C ARG A 414 25.55 -2.07 12.80
N LEU A 415 25.87 -2.38 11.54
CA LEU A 415 25.22 -3.45 10.78
C LEU A 415 25.48 -4.85 11.33
N GLN A 416 26.55 -5.06 12.11
CA GLN A 416 26.78 -6.33 12.81
C GLN A 416 26.05 -6.41 14.15
N ILE A 417 25.82 -5.27 14.80
CA ILE A 417 25.09 -5.17 16.07
C ILE A 417 23.58 -5.32 15.86
N GLU A 418 23.01 -4.74 14.79
CA GLU A 418 21.55 -4.78 14.52
C GLU A 418 20.95 -6.19 14.31
N PRO A 419 21.58 -7.14 13.57
CA PRO A 419 21.03 -8.46 13.28
C PRO A 419 21.44 -9.57 14.26
N SER A 420 22.52 -9.38 15.03
CA SER A 420 23.15 -10.46 15.79
C SER A 420 22.48 -10.83 17.12
N ASP A 421 21.46 -10.09 17.54
CA ASP A 421 20.92 -10.19 18.92
C ASP A 421 19.59 -10.96 19.00
N LYS A 422 18.64 -10.80 18.06
CA LYS A 422 17.27 -11.31 18.28
C LYS A 422 17.09 -12.80 17.93
N GLY A 423 17.72 -13.29 16.87
CA GLY A 423 17.36 -14.58 16.27
C GLY A 423 17.65 -15.80 17.14
N ARG A 424 18.86 -15.94 17.71
CA ARG A 424 19.25 -17.17 18.43
C ARG A 424 18.70 -17.26 19.85
N HIS A 425 18.57 -16.15 20.56
CA HIS A 425 18.02 -16.14 21.93
C HIS A 425 16.54 -16.42 21.96
N GLU A 426 15.78 -15.75 21.08
CA GLU A 426 14.36 -16.01 20.94
C GLU A 426 14.15 -17.49 20.60
N LEU A 427 14.95 -18.08 19.72
CA LEU A 427 14.84 -19.51 19.37
C LEU A 427 15.03 -20.45 20.57
N ALA A 428 16.01 -20.20 21.44
CA ALA A 428 16.27 -21.06 22.61
C ALA A 428 15.17 -20.93 23.67
N ASP A 429 14.73 -19.71 23.98
CA ASP A 429 13.63 -19.47 24.92
C ASP A 429 12.28 -19.97 24.36
N LEU A 430 12.06 -19.81 23.06
CA LEU A 430 10.89 -20.38 22.36
C LEU A 430 10.92 -21.90 22.40
N ALA A 431 12.09 -22.54 22.29
CA ALA A 431 12.20 -23.99 22.40
C ALA A 431 11.83 -24.49 23.81
N VAL A 432 12.28 -23.82 24.87
CA VAL A 432 11.88 -24.13 26.26
C VAL A 432 10.37 -23.99 26.41
N LYS A 433 9.80 -22.86 25.98
CA LYS A 433 8.36 -22.59 26.06
C LYS A 433 7.53 -23.59 25.24
N ALA A 434 7.99 -23.95 24.04
CA ALA A 434 7.32 -24.93 23.18
C ALA A 434 7.32 -26.32 23.81
N PHE A 435 8.44 -26.72 24.43
CA PHE A 435 8.52 -27.98 25.17
C PHE A 435 7.60 -27.98 26.40
N GLU A 436 7.65 -26.95 27.25
CA GLU A 436 6.77 -26.85 28.42
C GLU A 436 5.28 -26.82 28.03
N LEU A 437 4.97 -26.13 26.92
CA LEU A 437 3.63 -26.12 26.37
C LEU A 437 3.21 -27.54 25.98
N SER A 438 4.01 -28.26 25.20
CA SER A 438 3.65 -29.62 24.73
C SER A 438 3.35 -30.60 25.85
N GLN A 439 3.98 -30.44 27.02
CA GLN A 439 3.71 -31.30 28.19
C GLN A 439 2.36 -31.02 28.86
N SER A 440 1.77 -29.84 28.64
CA SER A 440 0.50 -29.41 29.25
C SER A 440 -0.67 -29.30 28.27
N LEU A 441 -0.44 -29.52 26.97
CA LEU A 441 -1.44 -29.32 25.91
C LEU A 441 -2.69 -30.20 26.09
N ALA A 442 -2.52 -31.49 26.40
CA ALA A 442 -3.65 -32.41 26.55
C ALA A 442 -4.57 -32.03 27.73
N GLU A 443 -3.99 -31.54 28.83
CA GLU A 443 -4.76 -31.07 30.00
C GLU A 443 -5.48 -29.76 29.67
N LYS A 444 -4.76 -28.80 29.07
CA LYS A 444 -5.34 -27.51 28.65
C LYS A 444 -6.45 -27.66 27.61
N TRP A 445 -6.38 -28.69 26.76
CA TRP A 445 -7.39 -28.95 25.73
C TRP A 445 -8.76 -29.31 26.31
N LEU A 446 -8.81 -29.99 27.46
CA LEU A 446 -10.06 -30.44 28.08
C LEU A 446 -10.90 -29.27 28.61
N ASP A 447 -10.25 -28.24 29.14
CA ASP A 447 -10.91 -27.07 29.74
C ASP A 447 -11.00 -25.87 28.78
N ALA A 448 -10.44 -25.98 27.57
CA ALA A 448 -10.37 -24.89 26.61
C ALA A 448 -11.70 -24.64 25.87
N ASP A 449 -12.04 -23.36 25.71
CA ASP A 449 -13.09 -22.94 24.77
C ASP A 449 -12.64 -23.08 23.31
N HIS A 450 -13.56 -22.86 22.36
CA HIS A 450 -13.27 -23.04 20.94
C HIS A 450 -12.20 -22.06 20.41
N ALA A 451 -12.08 -20.86 20.99
CA ALA A 451 -11.06 -19.90 20.59
C ALA A 451 -9.67 -20.33 21.05
N VAL A 452 -9.53 -20.79 22.29
CA VAL A 452 -8.29 -21.33 22.85
C VAL A 452 -7.89 -22.62 22.13
N LYS A 453 -8.84 -23.52 21.85
CA LYS A 453 -8.58 -24.72 21.04
C LYS A 453 -8.01 -24.34 19.67
N ARG A 454 -8.62 -23.36 18.99
CA ARG A 454 -8.14 -22.88 17.69
C ARG A 454 -6.70 -22.34 17.77
N GLN A 455 -6.40 -21.54 18.79
CA GLN A 455 -5.04 -21.02 19.01
C GLN A 455 -4.03 -22.15 19.26
N ILE A 456 -4.39 -23.15 20.06
CA ILE A 456 -3.54 -24.33 20.27
C ILE A 456 -3.22 -25.01 18.94
N LEU A 457 -4.23 -25.23 18.09
CA LEU A 457 -4.02 -25.86 16.78
C LEU A 457 -3.09 -25.04 15.88
N GLU A 458 -3.24 -23.70 15.85
CA GLU A 458 -2.41 -22.82 15.03
C GLU A 458 -0.96 -22.71 15.52
N ILE A 459 -0.73 -22.86 16.83
CA ILE A 459 0.61 -22.87 17.44
C ILE A 459 1.34 -24.18 17.13
N VAL A 460 0.62 -25.30 17.16
CA VAL A 460 1.22 -26.64 17.18
C VAL A 460 1.26 -27.29 15.79
N CYS A 461 0.30 -26.95 14.91
CA CYS A 461 0.17 -27.55 13.58
C CYS A 461 0.30 -26.52 12.45
N LEU A 462 0.96 -26.90 11.36
CA LEU A 462 1.05 -26.12 10.13
C LEU A 462 -0.29 -26.17 9.40
N ASN A 463 -0.81 -27.38 9.23
CA ASN A 463 -2.12 -27.69 8.66
C ASN A 463 -2.63 -29.02 9.23
N PHE A 464 -3.84 -29.40 8.84
CA PHE A 464 -4.41 -30.73 9.03
C PHE A 464 -4.93 -31.25 7.70
N ARG A 465 -4.82 -32.56 7.52
CA ARG A 465 -5.49 -33.30 6.47
C ARG A 465 -6.52 -34.23 7.10
N LEU A 466 -7.79 -34.04 6.74
CA LEU A 466 -8.85 -34.97 7.11
C LEU A 466 -8.96 -36.04 6.04
N ASP A 467 -8.31 -37.18 6.25
CA ASP A 467 -8.35 -38.32 5.34
C ASP A 467 -9.41 -39.32 5.79
N GLY A 468 -10.54 -39.33 5.09
CA GLY A 468 -11.72 -40.08 5.52
C GLY A 468 -12.27 -39.55 6.85
N ALA A 469 -12.20 -40.38 7.89
CA ALA A 469 -12.60 -40.05 9.25
C ALA A 469 -11.42 -39.69 10.18
N SER A 470 -10.19 -39.76 9.66
CA SER A 470 -8.96 -39.63 10.43
C SER A 470 -8.36 -38.24 10.26
N LEU A 471 -8.06 -37.57 11.37
CA LEU A 471 -7.40 -36.28 11.41
C LEU A 471 -5.88 -36.49 11.43
N VAL A 472 -5.20 -36.06 10.37
CA VAL A 472 -3.75 -36.20 10.20
C VAL A 472 -3.10 -34.81 10.29
N PRO A 473 -2.37 -34.49 11.36
CA PRO A 473 -1.71 -33.20 11.50
C PRO A 473 -0.37 -33.16 10.74
N GLU A 474 -0.03 -32.00 10.18
CA GLU A 474 1.36 -31.65 9.86
C GLU A 474 1.89 -30.77 10.99
N TRP A 475 2.83 -31.28 11.78
CA TRP A 475 3.32 -30.61 12.98
C TRP A 475 4.24 -29.42 12.64
N ARG A 476 4.10 -28.32 13.38
CA ARG A 476 5.08 -27.22 13.34
C ARG A 476 6.35 -27.64 14.06
N LYS A 477 7.48 -27.13 13.61
CA LYS A 477 8.73 -27.21 14.37
C LYS A 477 8.62 -26.37 15.65
N PRO A 478 9.03 -26.87 16.83
CA PRO A 478 9.74 -28.14 17.08
C PRO A 478 8.84 -29.31 17.54
N PHE A 479 7.51 -29.22 17.40
CA PHE A 479 6.58 -30.26 17.85
C PHE A 479 6.66 -31.54 17.00
N ASP A 480 7.12 -31.43 15.75
CA ASP A 480 7.45 -32.56 14.86
C ASP A 480 8.44 -33.54 15.52
N VAL A 481 9.49 -33.02 16.17
CA VAL A 481 10.51 -33.84 16.85
C VAL A 481 9.91 -34.68 17.98
N LEU A 482 8.90 -34.13 18.69
CA LEU A 482 8.21 -34.83 19.76
C LEU A 482 7.22 -35.86 19.21
N ALA A 483 6.56 -35.55 18.10
CA ALA A 483 5.62 -36.44 17.44
C ALA A 483 6.31 -37.65 16.78
N GLU A 484 7.50 -37.46 16.18
CA GLU A 484 8.23 -38.50 15.45
C GLU A 484 8.99 -39.48 16.36
N LYS A 485 9.03 -39.25 17.68
CA LYS A 485 9.74 -40.03 18.74
C LYS A 485 11.08 -40.62 18.28
N PRO A 486 12.24 -40.06 18.67
CA PRO A 486 13.52 -40.69 18.35
C PRO A 486 13.55 -42.12 18.93
N SER A 487 13.69 -43.11 18.06
CA SER A 487 13.92 -44.50 18.46
C SER A 487 15.30 -44.58 19.11
N VAL A 488 15.33 -44.52 20.45
CA VAL A 488 16.54 -44.81 21.20
C VAL A 488 16.73 -46.33 21.14
N SER A 489 17.55 -46.80 20.20
CA SER A 489 18.08 -48.15 20.27
C SER A 489 18.91 -48.25 21.55
N SER A 490 18.46 -49.08 22.49
CA SER A 490 19.17 -49.34 23.73
C SER A 490 20.49 -50.06 23.42
N SER A 491 21.54 -49.32 23.09
CA SER A 491 22.88 -49.89 23.10
C SER A 491 23.39 -49.89 24.54
N ARG A 492 23.64 -51.12 25.03
CA ARG A 492 24.34 -51.52 26.26
C ARG A 492 23.49 -51.89 27.47
N GLY A 493 23.47 -53.20 27.71
CA GLY A 493 23.20 -53.81 29.00
C GLY A 493 23.56 -55.29 28.99
N ASP A 494 24.83 -55.64 28.75
CA ASP A 494 25.36 -56.96 29.14
C ASP A 494 25.95 -56.88 30.56
N ARG A 495 25.53 -57.84 31.40
CA ARG A 495 26.31 -58.73 32.31
C ARG A 495 25.33 -59.19 33.40
N ILE A 496 24.88 -60.45 33.44
CA ILE A 496 25.57 -61.74 33.50
C ILE A 496 24.86 -62.77 32.62
#